data_AF-A0A371ITJ4-F1
#
_entry.id   AF-A0A371ITJ4-F1
#
_cell.length_a   1.000
_cell.length_b   1.000
_cell.length_c   1.000
_cell.angle_alpha   90.00
_cell.angle_beta   90.00
_cell.angle_gamma   90.00
#
_symmetry.space_group_name_H-M   'P 1'
#
loop_
_entity.id
_entity.type
_entity.pdbx_description
1 polymer ?
#
loop_
_entity_poly.entity_id
_entity_poly.type
_entity_poly.pdbx_seq_one_letter_code
_entity_poly.pdbx_strand_id
1 'polypeptide(L)'
;MNKNNLKAQEGIIRGVDDLGRIVIPKELRVSLDICIGSYVSIQSVEGGILVTPVTVENSCNICGLKENEENTMQTFRERKICDKCLAQISKLHTK
;
A
#
# COMPACT_ATOMS: atom_id res chain seq x y z
N MET A 1 40.91 3.54 5.00
CA MET A 1 40.48 4.55 6.00
C MET A 1 39.65 5.56 5.23
N ASN A 2 38.37 5.86 5.46
CA ASN A 2 37.51 5.81 6.66
C ASN A 2 36.14 5.19 6.33
N LYS A 3 35.77 4.12 7.03
CA LYS A 3 34.38 3.67 7.13
C LYS A 3 33.75 4.45 8.29
N ASN A 4 33.33 5.69 8.04
CA ASN A 4 32.68 6.50 9.08
C ASN A 4 31.19 6.14 9.19
N ASN A 5 30.92 5.27 10.16
CA ASN A 5 29.76 5.27 11.05
C ASN A 5 28.53 6.06 10.58
N LEU A 6 27.58 5.35 9.98
CA LEU A 6 26.17 5.75 9.95
C LEU A 6 25.46 5.05 11.11
N LYS A 7 25.55 5.62 12.30
CA LYS A 7 24.60 5.35 13.39
C LYS A 7 23.44 6.34 13.21
N ALA A 8 22.51 6.00 12.33
CA ALA A 8 21.18 6.59 12.33
C ALA A 8 20.25 5.64 13.11
N GLN A 9 19.41 6.22 13.94
CA GLN A 9 18.36 5.57 14.73
C GLN A 9 17.66 4.46 13.91
N GLU A 10 17.66 3.24 14.44
CA GLU A 10 17.38 1.93 13.81
C GLU A 10 16.38 1.94 12.64
N GLY A 11 16.89 2.17 11.42
CA GLY A 11 16.14 2.03 10.17
C GLY A 11 16.71 0.90 9.30
N ILE A 12 15.87 0.29 8.47
CA ILE A 12 16.32 -0.72 7.50
C ILE A 12 17.00 0.01 6.33
N ILE A 13 18.30 -0.22 6.15
CA ILE A 13 19.07 0.35 5.03
C ILE A 13 18.78 -0.43 3.75
N ARG A 14 18.42 0.28 2.67
CA ARG A 14 18.26 -0.27 1.32
C ARG A 14 18.94 0.64 0.31
N GLY A 15 19.60 0.02 -0.67
CA GLY A 15 20.17 0.74 -1.81
C GLY A 15 19.07 1.18 -2.78
N VAL A 16 19.39 2.21 -3.55
CA VAL A 16 18.62 2.62 -4.72
C VAL A 16 19.11 1.79 -5.91
N ASP A 17 18.20 1.28 -6.74
CA ASP A 17 18.58 0.55 -7.95
C ASP A 17 19.01 1.48 -9.10
N ASP A 18 19.45 0.91 -10.21
CA ASP A 18 19.94 1.66 -11.38
C ASP A 18 18.89 2.58 -12.03
N LEU A 19 17.61 2.41 -11.67
CA LEU A 19 16.50 3.22 -12.17
C LEU A 19 16.03 4.26 -11.15
N GLY A 20 16.70 4.38 -9.99
CA GLY A 20 16.30 5.33 -8.96
C GLY A 20 15.19 4.83 -8.04
N ARG A 21 14.85 3.53 -8.06
CA ARG A 21 13.77 2.96 -7.24
C ARG A 21 14.30 2.46 -5.90
N ILE A 22 13.45 2.49 -4.88
CA ILE A 22 13.69 1.91 -3.56
C ILE A 22 12.69 0.77 -3.29
N VAL A 23 13.15 -0.26 -2.58
CA VAL A 23 12.30 -1.39 -2.19
C VAL A 23 11.76 -1.16 -0.79
N ILE A 24 10.43 -1.23 -0.63
CA ILE A 24 9.79 -1.28 0.69
C ILE A 24 9.91 -2.72 1.25
N PRO A 25 10.61 -2.93 2.38
CA PRO A 25 10.74 -4.24 3.03
C PRO A 25 9.39 -4.92 3.29
N LYS A 26 9.38 -6.27 3.31
CA LYS A 26 8.15 -7.06 3.43
C LYS A 26 7.42 -6.77 4.74
N GLU A 27 8.15 -6.55 5.81
CA GLU A 27 7.66 -6.27 7.16
C GLU A 27 6.84 -4.98 7.16
N LEU A 28 7.39 -3.90 6.58
CA LEU A 28 6.70 -2.62 6.45
C LEU A 28 5.48 -2.72 5.54
N ARG A 29 5.57 -3.49 4.44
CA ARG A 29 4.42 -3.71 3.56
C ARG A 29 3.25 -4.39 4.27
N VAL A 30 3.52 -5.39 5.10
CA VAL A 30 2.46 -6.08 5.87
C VAL A 30 1.89 -5.13 6.93
N SER A 31 2.76 -4.41 7.65
CA SER A 31 2.32 -3.48 8.70
C SER A 31 1.49 -2.30 8.17
N LEU A 32 1.74 -1.86 6.94
CA LEU A 32 1.08 -0.71 6.32
C LEU A 32 0.03 -1.11 5.26
N ASP A 33 -0.29 -2.41 5.15
CA ASP A 33 -1.23 -2.97 4.17
C ASP A 33 -0.92 -2.58 2.70
N ILE A 34 0.37 -2.50 2.36
CA ILE A 34 0.85 -2.18 1.01
C ILE A 34 0.99 -3.49 0.22
N CYS A 35 0.02 -3.72 -0.66
CA CYS A 35 -0.01 -4.85 -1.57
C CYS A 35 0.66 -4.54 -2.91
N ILE A 36 0.85 -5.57 -3.73
CA ILE A 36 1.30 -5.40 -5.12
C ILE A 36 0.23 -4.57 -5.84
N GLY A 37 0.63 -3.48 -6.48
CA GLY A 37 -0.27 -2.55 -7.17
C GLY A 37 -0.89 -1.47 -6.27
N SER A 38 -0.63 -1.48 -4.96
CA SER A 38 -1.04 -0.38 -4.07
C SER A 38 -0.35 0.92 -4.47
N TYR A 39 -1.09 2.02 -4.41
CA TYR A 39 -0.54 3.36 -4.55
C TYR A 39 0.04 3.85 -3.23
N VAL A 40 1.15 4.58 -3.30
CA VAL A 40 1.76 5.25 -2.15
C VAL A 40 1.99 6.72 -2.50
N SER A 41 1.85 7.58 -1.50
CA SER A 41 2.18 8.99 -1.58
C SER A 41 3.63 9.16 -1.14
N ILE A 42 4.39 9.98 -1.88
CA ILE A 42 5.76 10.34 -1.54
C ILE A 42 5.80 11.85 -1.39
N GLN A 43 6.10 12.33 -0.19
CA GLN A 43 6.14 13.75 0.14
C GLN A 43 7.54 14.13 0.62
N SER A 44 8.07 15.24 0.10
CA SER A 44 9.32 15.82 0.60
C SER A 44 9.05 16.49 1.95
N VAL A 45 9.88 16.19 2.94
CA VAL A 45 9.85 16.80 4.28
C VAL A 45 11.25 17.26 4.66
N GLU A 46 11.39 18.07 5.71
CA GLU A 46 12.70 18.51 6.17
C GLU A 46 13.58 17.29 6.54
N GLY A 47 14.70 17.12 5.85
CA GLY A 47 15.65 16.02 6.10
C GLY A 47 15.27 14.67 5.49
N GLY A 48 14.22 14.56 4.67
CA GLY A 48 13.91 13.28 4.03
C GLY A 48 12.62 13.23 3.21
N ILE A 49 12.08 12.01 3.11
CA ILE A 49 10.80 11.74 2.45
C ILE A 49 9.86 11.00 3.41
N LEU A 50 8.58 11.35 3.34
CA LEU A 50 7.50 10.61 3.98
C LEU A 50 6.80 9.76 2.92
N VAL A 51 6.70 8.45 3.17
CA VAL A 51 5.99 7.50 2.30
C VAL A 51 4.76 6.96 3.04
N THR A 52 3.56 7.20 2.50
CA THR A 52 2.30 6.76 3.11
C THR A 52 1.45 5.95 2.11
N PRO A 53 0.74 4.89 2.55
CA PRO A 53 -0.25 4.23 1.71
C PRO A 53 -1.31 5.23 1.26
N VAL A 54 -1.64 5.21 -0.02
CA VAL A 54 -2.82 5.93 -0.52
C VAL A 54 -4.00 4.98 -0.40
N THR A 55 -4.86 5.23 0.57
CA THR A 55 -6.25 4.81 0.44
C THR A 55 -6.82 5.58 -0.73
N VAL A 56 -6.93 4.93 -1.88
CA VAL A 56 -7.65 5.52 -3.01
C VAL A 56 -9.08 5.62 -2.53
N GLU A 57 -9.48 6.84 -2.17
CA GLU A 57 -10.87 7.15 -1.85
C GLU A 57 -11.73 6.59 -2.98
N ASN A 58 -12.81 5.91 -2.61
CA ASN A 58 -13.71 5.28 -3.56
C ASN A 58 -13.07 4.14 -4.36
N SER A 59 -12.30 3.25 -3.73
CA SER A 59 -11.84 2.00 -4.37
C SER A 59 -12.11 0.76 -3.53
N CYS A 60 -12.24 -0.40 -4.20
CA CYS A 60 -12.41 -1.69 -3.55
C CYS A 60 -11.11 -2.12 -2.85
N ASN A 61 -11.16 -2.38 -1.55
CA ASN A 61 -10.04 -2.87 -0.73
C ASN A 61 -9.55 -4.29 -1.08
N ILE A 62 -10.23 -5.00 -1.99
CA ILE A 62 -9.86 -6.37 -2.39
C ILE A 62 -9.18 -6.37 -3.76
N CYS A 63 -9.79 -5.72 -4.76
CA CYS A 63 -9.31 -5.74 -6.14
C CYS A 63 -8.74 -4.40 -6.63
N GLY A 64 -8.85 -3.33 -5.84
CA GLY A 64 -8.35 -1.99 -6.18
C GLY A 64 -9.18 -1.23 -7.23
N LEU A 65 -10.29 -1.81 -7.73
CA LEU A 65 -11.15 -1.12 -8.70
C LEU A 65 -11.75 0.13 -8.09
N LYS A 66 -11.78 1.23 -8.84
CA LYS A 66 -12.41 2.48 -8.42
C LYS A 66 -13.94 2.41 -8.55
N GLU A 67 -14.63 3.17 -7.72
CA GLU A 67 -16.06 3.40 -7.79
C GLU A 67 -16.37 4.25 -9.02
N ASN A 68 -17.29 3.78 -9.83
CA ASN A 68 -17.83 4.49 -10.99
C ASN A 68 -19.24 3.96 -11.28
N GLU A 69 -19.88 4.44 -12.35
CA GLU A 69 -21.25 4.02 -12.74
C GLU A 69 -21.38 2.50 -12.98
N GLU A 70 -20.29 1.83 -13.35
CA GLU A 70 -20.26 0.38 -13.65
C GLU A 70 -19.77 -0.48 -12.48
N ASN A 71 -19.24 0.13 -11.42
CA ASN A 71 -18.54 -0.55 -10.35
C ASN A 71 -18.87 0.09 -9.01
N THR A 72 -20.08 -0.20 -8.56
CA THR A 72 -20.64 0.17 -7.28
C THR A 72 -19.90 -0.46 -6.11
N MET A 73 -19.87 0.26 -4.99
CA MET A 73 -19.13 -0.12 -3.78
C MET A 73 -20.07 -0.25 -2.58
N GLN A 74 -19.83 -1.28 -1.77
CA GLN A 74 -20.44 -1.50 -0.46
C GLN A 74 -19.41 -1.17 0.62
N THR A 75 -19.79 -0.47 1.69
CA THR A 75 -18.88 -0.18 2.81
C THR A 75 -19.13 -1.13 3.97
N PHE A 76 -18.09 -1.84 4.42
CA PHE A 76 -18.12 -2.74 5.56
C PHE A 76 -16.91 -2.48 6.48
N ARG A 77 -17.15 -2.11 7.74
CA ARG A 77 -16.10 -1.82 8.75
C ARG A 77 -14.96 -0.97 8.18
N GLU A 78 -15.34 0.19 7.62
CA GLU A 78 -14.43 1.18 7.00
C GLU A 78 -13.71 0.70 5.73
N ARG A 79 -14.08 -0.46 5.17
CA ARG A 79 -13.56 -0.95 3.90
C ARG A 79 -14.62 -0.85 2.82
N LYS A 80 -14.28 -0.29 1.66
CA LYS A 80 -15.10 -0.33 0.46
C LYS A 80 -14.83 -1.64 -0.29
N ILE A 81 -15.87 -2.33 -0.71
CA ILE A 81 -15.78 -3.59 -1.44
C ILE A 81 -16.71 -3.47 -2.65
N CYS A 82 -16.20 -3.71 -3.86
CA CYS A 82 -17.06 -3.71 -5.03
C CYS A 82 -17.97 -4.92 -5.07
N ASP A 83 -19.12 -4.77 -5.72
CA ASP A 83 -20.12 -5.84 -5.80
C ASP A 83 -19.57 -7.13 -6.42
N LYS A 84 -18.60 -7.02 -7.34
CA LYS A 84 -17.91 -8.19 -7.93
C LYS A 84 -17.18 -9.01 -6.85
N CYS A 85 -16.44 -8.35 -5.96
CA CYS A 85 -15.74 -9.03 -4.87
C CYS A 85 -16.72 -9.55 -3.83
N LEU A 86 -17.77 -8.79 -3.51
CA LEU A 86 -18.82 -9.22 -2.58
C LEU A 86 -19.51 -10.50 -3.07
N ALA A 87 -19.85 -10.57 -4.36
CA ALA A 87 -20.46 -11.74 -4.99
C ALA A 87 -19.54 -12.97 -5.05
N GLN A 88 -18.22 -12.77 -5.09
CA GLN A 88 -17.27 -13.86 -4.96
C GLN A 88 -17.17 -14.34 -3.52
N ILE A 89 -17.11 -13.42 -2.55
CA ILE A 89 -17.06 -13.74 -1.12
C ILE A 89 -18.31 -14.50 -0.67
N SER A 90 -19.50 -14.09 -1.11
CA SER A 90 -20.76 -14.73 -0.72
C SER A 90 -20.82 -16.21 -1.14
N LYS A 91 -20.16 -16.56 -2.25
CA LYS A 91 -20.05 -17.95 -2.73
C LYS A 91 -19.06 -18.80 -1.93
N LEU A 92 -18.17 -18.21 -1.12
CA LEU A 92 -17.15 -18.97 -0.37
C LEU A 92 -17.73 -19.78 0.80
N HIS A 93 -18.90 -19.39 1.33
CA HIS A 93 -19.53 -20.03 2.49
C HIS A 93 -20.74 -20.90 2.14
N THR A 94 -21.10 -21.04 0.86
CA THR A 94 -22.17 -21.94 0.43
C THR A 94 -21.62 -23.36 0.29
N LYS A 95 -21.48 -24.04 1.42
CA LYS A 95 -21.23 -25.48 1.50
C LYS A 95 -22.20 -26.12 2.47
#